data_AF-A0A1G0WCV5-F1
#
_entry.id   AF-A0A1G0WCV5-F1
#
_cell.length_a   1.000
_cell.length_b   1.000
_cell.length_c   1.000
_cell.angle_alpha   90.00
_cell.angle_beta   90.00
_cell.angle_gamma   90.00
#
_symmetry.space_group_name_H-M   'P 1'
#
loop_
_entity.id
_entity.type
_entity.pdbx_description
1 polymer ?
#
loop_
_entity_poly.entity_id
_entity_poly.type
_entity_poly.pdbx_seq_one_letter_code
_entity_poly.pdbx_strand_id
1 'polypeptide(L)'
;MNGRFRRAKQNATTSWGGDRRSIMKVDETAEVLKTLETQASKGEVVVVNQVKVALEEKRGKHISLQTAYNILYRHGWRKVKPDKEHPKSDPEKQEEFKKKHFPRRYIWQSIKHQKKGDK
;
A
#
# COMPACT_ATOMS: atom_id res chain seq x y z
N MET A 1 8.08 -23.23 0.40
CA MET A 1 7.52 -22.03 -0.27
C MET A 1 6.28 -21.58 0.51
N ASN A 2 6.43 -20.72 1.52
CA ASN A 2 5.32 -20.28 2.36
C ASN A 2 5.29 -18.74 2.38
N GLY A 3 4.56 -18.16 1.42
CA GLY A 3 4.26 -16.73 1.42
C GLY A 3 3.37 -16.41 2.62
N ARG A 4 3.98 -15.86 3.68
CA ARG A 4 3.24 -15.44 4.89
C ARG A 4 2.32 -14.28 4.51
N PHE A 5 1.06 -14.59 4.22
CA PHE A 5 -0.03 -13.63 4.36
C PHE A 5 0.04 -13.12 5.81
N ARG A 6 0.60 -11.92 6.01
CA ARG A 6 0.61 -11.28 7.32
C ARG A 6 -0.84 -10.91 7.64
N ARG A 7 -1.52 -11.79 8.39
CA ARG A 7 -2.82 -11.52 9.01
C ARG A 7 -2.76 -10.15 9.67
N ALA A 8 -3.59 -9.21 9.23
CA ALA A 8 -3.68 -7.89 9.84
C ALA A 8 -3.98 -8.07 11.34
N LYS A 9 -3.14 -7.46 12.19
CA LYS A 9 -3.34 -7.46 13.65
C LYS A 9 -4.72 -6.84 13.93
N GLN A 10 -5.59 -7.58 14.62
CA GLN A 10 -6.78 -7.01 15.25
C GLN A 10 -6.28 -6.04 16.32
N ASN A 11 -6.18 -4.76 15.98
CA ASN A 11 -5.69 -3.74 16.90
C ASN A 11 -6.79 -3.44 17.93
N ALA A 12 -6.73 -4.12 19.07
CA ALA A 12 -7.41 -3.71 20.28
C ALA A 12 -6.61 -2.57 20.93
N THR A 13 -6.78 -1.31 20.49
CA THR A 13 -6.27 -0.14 21.24
C THR A 13 -7.03 1.16 20.92
N THR A 14 -7.55 1.75 22.00
CA THR A 14 -7.83 3.19 22.27
C THR A 14 -8.93 3.89 21.45
N SER A 15 -9.85 4.54 22.18
CA SER A 15 -11.24 4.83 21.83
C SER A 15 -11.51 5.99 20.85
N TRP A 16 -10.54 6.45 20.05
CA TRP A 16 -10.72 7.56 19.10
C TRP A 16 -10.46 7.10 17.66
N GLY A 17 -11.44 7.28 16.77
CA GLY A 17 -11.39 6.85 15.36
C GLY A 17 -12.10 5.52 15.02
N GLY A 18 -12.93 5.00 15.93
CA GLY A 18 -13.71 3.77 15.71
C GLY A 18 -14.90 3.93 14.75
N ASP A 19 -15.54 2.81 14.40
CA ASP A 19 -16.62 2.73 13.41
C ASP A 19 -18.02 3.02 14.00
N ARG A 20 -18.15 4.09 14.77
CA ARG A 20 -19.38 4.43 15.52
C ARG A 20 -20.58 4.77 14.62
N ARG A 21 -20.31 5.09 13.35
CA ARG A 21 -21.32 5.36 12.31
C ARG A 21 -21.10 4.43 11.12
N SER A 22 -20.76 3.17 11.39
CA SER A 22 -20.60 2.22 10.29
C SER A 22 -21.89 2.06 9.51
N ILE A 23 -21.72 1.89 8.22
CA ILE A 23 -22.80 1.70 7.29
C ILE A 23 -23.39 0.27 7.38
N MET A 24 -22.59 -0.70 7.82
CA MET A 24 -22.93 -2.13 7.97
C MET A 24 -22.11 -2.72 9.12
N LYS A 25 -22.45 -3.93 9.57
CA LYS A 25 -21.60 -4.65 10.53
C LYS A 25 -20.28 -5.06 9.89
N VAL A 26 -19.23 -5.17 10.72
CA VAL A 26 -17.90 -5.60 10.27
C VAL A 26 -17.96 -7.00 9.64
N ASP A 27 -18.76 -7.90 10.20
CA ASP A 27 -18.94 -9.26 9.66
C ASP A 27 -19.63 -9.27 8.29
N GLU A 28 -20.70 -8.47 8.14
CA GLU A 28 -21.43 -8.35 6.86
C GLU A 28 -20.53 -7.83 5.74
N THR A 29 -19.70 -6.82 6.04
CA THR A 29 -18.72 -6.30 5.08
C THR A 29 -17.61 -7.31 4.79
N ALA A 30 -17.15 -8.08 5.77
CA ALA A 30 -16.16 -9.13 5.58
C ALA A 30 -16.67 -10.25 4.66
N GLU A 31 -17.94 -10.62 4.74
CA GLU A 31 -18.55 -11.61 3.83
C GLU A 31 -18.54 -11.14 2.38
N VAL A 32 -18.88 -9.88 2.11
CA VAL A 32 -18.82 -9.33 0.73
C VAL A 32 -17.40 -9.39 0.20
N LEU A 33 -16.44 -9.00 1.04
CA LEU A 33 -15.04 -9.00 0.67
C LEU A 33 -14.51 -10.43 0.43
N LYS A 34 -14.94 -11.44 1.18
CA LYS A 34 -14.56 -12.85 0.92
C LYS A 34 -15.00 -13.34 -0.45
N THR A 35 -16.21 -12.96 -0.89
CA THR A 35 -16.69 -13.29 -2.24
C THR A 35 -15.77 -12.68 -3.30
N LEU A 36 -15.38 -11.42 -3.11
CA LEU A 36 -14.47 -10.71 -4.01
C LEU A 36 -13.03 -11.25 -3.93
N GLU A 37 -12.57 -11.70 -2.77
CA GLU A 37 -11.26 -12.32 -2.58
C GLU A 37 -11.14 -13.64 -3.35
N THR A 38 -12.23 -14.40 -3.42
CA THR A 38 -12.30 -15.63 -4.24
C THR A 38 -12.16 -15.32 -5.73
N GLN A 39 -12.72 -14.21 -6.20
CA GLN A 39 -12.55 -13.73 -7.58
C GLN A 39 -11.13 -13.21 -7.81
N ALA A 40 -10.59 -12.41 -6.89
CA ALA A 40 -9.22 -11.90 -6.95
C ALA A 40 -8.18 -13.02 -7.00
N SER A 41 -8.41 -14.10 -6.24
CA SER A 41 -7.53 -15.27 -6.20
C SER A 41 -7.46 -16.00 -7.55
N LYS A 42 -8.49 -15.87 -8.40
CA LYS A 42 -8.50 -16.40 -9.77
C LYS A 42 -7.72 -15.51 -10.76
N GLY A 43 -7.10 -14.43 -10.29
CA GLY A 43 -6.34 -13.48 -11.11
C GLY A 43 -7.18 -12.31 -11.63
N GLU A 44 -8.43 -12.16 -11.18
CA GLU A 44 -9.29 -11.05 -11.59
C GLU A 44 -8.92 -9.76 -10.83
N VAL A 45 -8.80 -8.64 -11.54
CA VAL A 45 -8.48 -7.35 -10.92
C VAL A 45 -9.75 -6.77 -10.30
N VAL A 46 -9.86 -6.85 -8.97
CA VAL A 46 -10.97 -6.23 -8.23
C VAL A 46 -10.76 -4.73 -8.13
N VAL A 47 -11.64 -3.96 -8.76
CA VAL A 47 -11.61 -2.49 -8.75
C VAL A 47 -12.50 -1.96 -7.63
N VAL A 48 -12.12 -0.84 -7.01
CA VAL A 48 -12.88 -0.20 -5.92
C VAL A 48 -14.35 0.09 -6.30
N ASN A 49 -14.62 0.39 -7.58
CA ASN A 49 -15.97 0.61 -8.06
C ASN A 49 -16.82 -0.67 -8.00
N GLN A 50 -16.25 -1.84 -8.30
CA GLN A 50 -16.96 -3.14 -8.17
C GLN A 50 -17.25 -3.44 -6.70
N VAL A 51 -16.28 -3.18 -5.81
CA VAL A 51 -16.48 -3.31 -4.36
C VAL A 51 -17.63 -2.42 -3.90
N LYS A 52 -17.65 -1.16 -4.36
CA LYS A 52 -18.72 -0.21 -4.04
C LYS A 52 -20.09 -0.76 -4.46
N VAL A 53 -20.23 -1.23 -5.70
CA VAL A 53 -21.49 -1.79 -6.22
C VAL A 53 -21.94 -2.99 -5.37
N ALA A 54 -21.05 -3.94 -5.09
CA ALA A 54 -21.37 -5.09 -4.26
C ALA A 54 -21.81 -4.71 -2.82
N LEU A 55 -21.21 -3.65 -2.26
CA LEU A 55 -21.62 -3.11 -0.96
C LEU A 55 -22.98 -2.40 -1.03
N GLU A 56 -23.27 -1.70 -2.12
CA GLU A 56 -24.55 -1.02 -2.34
C GLU A 56 -25.68 -2.03 -2.55
N GLU A 57 -25.44 -3.11 -3.30
CA GLU A 57 -26.39 -4.21 -3.51
C GLU A 57 -26.76 -4.92 -2.21
N LYS A 58 -25.77 -5.28 -1.39
CA LYS A 58 -26.03 -5.93 -0.09
C LYS A 58 -26.78 -5.01 0.88
N ARG A 59 -26.52 -3.70 0.82
CA ARG A 59 -27.13 -2.71 1.72
C ARG A 59 -28.48 -2.17 1.21
N GLY A 60 -28.71 -2.16 -0.10
CA GLY A 60 -29.84 -1.51 -0.74
C GLY A 60 -29.82 0.03 -0.69
N LYS A 61 -28.64 0.65 -0.49
CA LYS A 61 -28.48 2.11 -0.43
C LYS A 61 -27.17 2.55 -1.06
N HIS A 62 -27.19 3.71 -1.71
CA HIS A 62 -25.98 4.31 -2.26
C HIS A 62 -24.96 4.66 -1.16
N ILE A 63 -23.67 4.47 -1.47
CA ILE A 63 -22.52 4.65 -0.59
C ILE A 63 -21.50 5.56 -1.30
N SER A 64 -20.79 6.41 -0.54
CA SER A 64 -19.70 7.21 -1.11
C SER A 64 -18.46 6.35 -1.40
N LEU A 65 -17.68 6.73 -2.43
CA LEU A 65 -16.40 6.07 -2.72
C LEU A 65 -15.45 6.08 -1.51
N GLN A 66 -15.44 7.18 -0.75
CA GLN A 66 -14.64 7.30 0.46
C GLN A 66 -15.02 6.24 1.50
N THR A 67 -16.29 5.89 1.62
CA THR A 67 -16.72 4.83 2.53
C THR A 67 -16.25 3.46 2.06
N ALA A 68 -16.30 3.18 0.76
CA ALA A 68 -15.74 1.95 0.19
C ALA A 68 -14.23 1.85 0.48
N TYR A 69 -13.46 2.94 0.31
CA TYR A 69 -12.05 2.99 0.67
C TYR A 69 -11.80 2.74 2.16
N ASN A 70 -12.60 3.34 3.05
CA ASN A 70 -12.47 3.14 4.49
C ASN A 70 -12.73 1.69 4.91
N ILE A 71 -13.74 1.05 4.32
CA ILE A 71 -14.05 -0.37 4.56
C ILE A 71 -12.87 -1.24 4.12
N LEU A 72 -12.37 -1.05 2.90
CA LEU A 72 -11.22 -1.79 2.39
C LEU A 72 -9.98 -1.62 3.30
N TYR A 73 -9.67 -0.39 3.70
CA TYR A 73 -8.54 -0.09 4.57
C TYR A 73 -8.63 -0.82 5.92
N ARG A 74 -9.83 -0.87 6.53
CA ARG A 74 -10.08 -1.56 7.80
C ARG A 74 -9.94 -3.07 7.69
N HIS A 75 -10.34 -3.64 6.56
CA HIS A 75 -10.20 -5.07 6.27
C HIS A 75 -8.80 -5.45 5.79
N GLY A 76 -7.85 -4.51 5.77
CA GLY A 76 -6.47 -4.76 5.37
C GLY A 76 -6.27 -4.92 3.86
N TRP A 77 -7.27 -4.53 3.05
CA TRP A 77 -7.15 -4.53 1.60
C TRP A 77 -6.23 -3.39 1.17
N ARG A 78 -5.10 -3.74 0.58
CA ARG A 78 -4.11 -2.79 0.08
C ARG A 78 -4.11 -2.75 -1.44
N LYS A 79 -3.85 -1.58 -2.01
CA LYS A 79 -3.58 -1.45 -3.45
C LYS A 79 -2.30 -2.23 -3.78
N VAL A 80 -2.40 -3.21 -4.66
CA VAL A 80 -1.24 -3.92 -5.20
C VAL A 80 -0.51 -2.95 -6.14
N LYS A 81 0.75 -2.66 -5.85
CA LYS A 81 1.64 -1.97 -6.77
C LYS A 81 2.42 -3.04 -7.54
N PRO A 82 2.68 -2.86 -8.84
CA PRO A 82 3.64 -3.69 -9.55
C PRO A 82 4.96 -3.69 -8.79
N ASP A 83 5.60 -4.86 -8.68
CA ASP A 83 6.89 -4.97 -8.04
C ASP A 83 7.90 -4.06 -8.73
N LYS A 84 8.72 -3.38 -7.93
CA LYS A 84 9.72 -2.43 -8.45
C LYS A 84 10.85 -3.13 -9.21
N GLU A 85 11.06 -4.40 -8.90
CA GLU A 85 12.17 -5.19 -9.40
C GLU A 85 11.63 -6.31 -10.27
N HIS A 86 12.21 -6.46 -11.46
CA HIS A 86 11.89 -7.57 -12.34
C HIS A 86 12.49 -8.86 -11.72
N PRO A 87 11.80 -10.02 -11.75
CA PRO A 87 12.32 -11.27 -11.18
C PRO A 87 13.65 -11.75 -11.78
N LYS A 88 13.97 -11.30 -13.01
CA LYS A 88 15.24 -11.54 -13.70
C LYS A 88 16.17 -10.33 -13.69
N SER A 89 15.93 -9.38 -12.79
CA SER A 89 16.78 -8.20 -12.62
C SER A 89 18.13 -8.64 -12.07
N ASP A 90 19.19 -8.36 -12.81
CA ASP A 90 20.56 -8.59 -12.38
C ASP A 90 21.18 -7.24 -12.02
N PRO A 91 21.46 -6.97 -10.73
CA PRO A 91 21.98 -5.68 -10.29
C PRO A 91 23.36 -5.39 -10.90
N GLU A 92 24.18 -6.40 -11.20
CA GLU A 92 25.52 -6.22 -11.77
C GLU A 92 25.44 -5.70 -13.20
N LYS A 93 24.59 -6.31 -14.03
CA LYS A 93 24.33 -5.84 -15.41
C LYS A 93 23.67 -4.47 -15.45
N GLN A 94 22.87 -4.12 -14.44
CA GLN A 94 22.31 -2.78 -14.33
C GLN A 94 23.38 -1.74 -14.00
N GLU A 95 24.36 -2.07 -13.17
CA GLU A 95 25.47 -1.17 -12.87
C GLU A 95 26.41 -1.00 -14.06
N GLU A 96 26.70 -2.06 -14.80
CA GLU A 96 27.47 -1.97 -16.06
C GLU A 96 26.73 -1.16 -17.14
N PHE A 97 25.41 -1.33 -17.24
CA PHE A 97 24.59 -0.59 -18.21
C PHE A 97 24.35 0.87 -17.82
N LYS A 98 24.46 1.23 -16.55
CA LYS A 98 24.37 2.64 -16.09
C LYS A 98 25.54 3.42 -16.68
N LYS A 99 25.28 4.16 -17.75
CA LYS A 99 26.21 5.17 -18.27
C LYS A 99 26.52 6.17 -17.15
N LYS A 100 27.78 6.21 -16.68
CA LYS A 100 28.29 7.25 -15.77
C LYS A 100 28.40 8.59 -16.51
N HIS A 101 27.27 9.20 -16.86
CA HIS A 101 27.26 10.52 -17.47
C HIS A 101 27.14 11.62 -16.43
N PHE A 102 28.12 12.51 -16.50
CA PHE A 102 28.33 13.80 -15.85
C PHE A 102 29.02 13.79 -14.48
N PRO A 103 30.30 14.22 -14.41
CA PRO A 103 30.90 14.61 -13.14
C PRO A 103 30.03 15.74 -12.58
N ARG A 104 29.40 15.49 -11.43
CA ARG A 104 28.57 16.49 -10.75
C ARG A 104 29.47 17.70 -10.41
N ARG A 105 29.42 18.74 -11.25
CA ARG A 105 30.14 20.00 -11.05
C ARG A 105 29.38 20.92 -10.08
N TYR A 106 28.98 20.37 -8.94
CA TYR A 106 28.41 21.12 -7.82
C TYR A 106 28.84 20.46 -6.52
N ILE A 107 30.11 20.62 -6.18
CA ILE A 107 30.58 20.44 -4.82
C ILE A 107 30.45 21.82 -4.18
N TRP A 108 29.41 22.03 -3.37
CA TRP A 108 29.48 23.05 -2.33
C TRP A 108 30.61 22.60 -1.39
N GLN A 109 31.82 23.08 -1.62
CA GLN A 109 32.96 22.77 -0.78
C GLN A 109 32.79 23.51 0.55
N SER A 110 32.93 22.80 1.66
CA SER A 110 33.03 23.45 2.96
C SER A 110 34.32 24.25 3.01
N ILE A 111 34.23 25.55 3.28
CA ILE A 111 35.37 26.40 3.64
C ILE A 111 36.03 25.76 4.86
N LYS A 112 37.19 25.14 4.69
CA LYS A 112 37.99 24.70 5.83
C LYS A 112 38.44 25.95 6.58
N HIS A 113 37.87 26.20 7.75
CA HIS A 113 38.48 27.11 8.71
C HIS A 113 39.78 26.47 9.20
N GLN A 114 40.92 27.00 8.73
CA GLN A 114 42.23 26.72 9.30
C GLN A 114 42.22 27.22 10.75
N LYS A 115 42.19 26.31 11.73
CA LYS A 115 42.50 26.68 13.11
C LYS A 115 44.00 27.00 13.22
N LYS A 116 44.25 28.20 13.71
CA LYS A 116 45.53 28.79 14.08
C LYS A 116 46.07 28.12 15.35
N GLY A 117 47.34 27.68 15.31
CA GLY A 117 48.25 27.44 16.46
C GLY A 117 48.09 26.13 17.23
N ASP A 118 49.18 25.36 17.43
CA ASP A 118 50.08 25.55 18.59
C ASP A 118 51.33 24.62 18.55
N LYS A 119 52.44 25.17 19.06
CA LYS A 119 53.83 24.65 19.26
C LYS A 119 54.78 24.55 18.06
#